data_AF-A0A8F4QJL4-F1
#
_entry.id   AF-A0A8F4QJL4-F1
#
_cell.length_a   1.000
_cell.length_b   1.000
_cell.length_c   1.000
_cell.angle_alpha   90.00
_cell.angle_beta   90.00
_cell.angle_gamma   90.00
#
_symmetry.space_group_name_H-M   'P 1'
#
loop_
_entity.id
_entity.type
_entity.pdbx_description
1 polymer ?
#
loop_
_entity_poly.entity_id
_entity_poly.type
_entity_poly.pdbx_seq_one_letter_code
_entity_poly.pdbx_strand_id
1 'polypeptide(L)'
;MTNRFRWTNASVTTFAAGCDPVEMMERKARELVLQAMDEGWAGPPFDPLALAKWRNMRAEARGDIPDARTVPAPDGELVLQYNPTRPRGRLRFSIAHEIAHSLFPDCADEIRHRDGGPLPNKDNWQLEVLCNIGAAELLMPVGSFSQLTGLELSMQSVNELRKKFDVSVEACLIRLTKLATIPCAAFCASRHEDGQYRIDYVIPAPGWKPPVTAGHAIPEGSAVTEANAIGFTAIGHERWAPHAPVMRVECMGLAPYPGGLAPRVVGLLVVDDEAKLETPQVVEITGDVLAPRGEGPKIIAHVIPDLNVPWGGAGFASSLRRKHPAVWEQFQADALRKSQGLQLGQVYTGQIAEQVSVAHMVAQHGIGQSKTQRLRYAALADCLVKVRDLAKESGASVHMPRVGTGHGGANWDIVKELIQEVLVDRGVATTVYMLPR
;
A
#
# COMPACT_ATOMS: atom_id res chain seq x y z
N MET A 1 15.00 -16.49 14.67
CA MET A 1 15.45 -16.69 13.27
C MET A 1 14.47 -17.65 12.62
N THR A 2 13.42 -17.11 12.01
CA THR A 2 12.49 -17.86 11.15
C THR A 2 13.25 -18.20 9.86
N ASN A 3 13.10 -19.43 9.35
CA ASN A 3 13.62 -19.79 8.04
C ASN A 3 13.15 -18.72 7.04
N ARG A 4 14.06 -17.85 6.59
CA ARG A 4 13.76 -16.86 5.56
C ARG A 4 13.36 -17.66 4.32
N PHE A 5 12.09 -17.56 3.95
CA PHE A 5 11.59 -18.06 2.69
C PHE A 5 12.53 -17.62 1.57
N ARG A 6 13.05 -18.56 0.78
CA ARG A 6 14.07 -18.28 -0.24
C ARG A 6 13.39 -18.10 -1.59
N TRP A 7 13.45 -16.89 -2.12
CA TRP A 7 13.07 -16.57 -3.49
C TRP A 7 14.10 -17.16 -4.46
N THR A 8 13.62 -17.91 -5.45
CA THR A 8 14.45 -18.71 -6.38
C THR A 8 14.06 -18.49 -7.84
N ASN A 9 12.86 -17.94 -8.10
CA ASN A 9 12.44 -17.59 -9.45
C ASN A 9 13.32 -16.46 -10.02
N ALA A 10 13.83 -16.67 -11.25
CA ALA A 10 14.77 -15.75 -11.90
C ALA A 10 14.16 -14.35 -12.10
N SER A 11 12.95 -14.26 -12.65
CA SER A 11 12.21 -13.00 -12.83
C SER A 11 12.03 -12.25 -11.51
N VAL A 12 11.68 -12.97 -10.44
CA VAL A 12 11.51 -12.40 -9.10
C VAL A 12 12.83 -11.86 -8.55
N THR A 13 13.92 -12.63 -8.66
CA THR A 13 15.23 -12.22 -8.14
C THR A 13 15.79 -11.02 -8.91
N THR A 14 15.62 -10.98 -10.23
CA THR A 14 15.99 -9.86 -11.09
C THR A 14 15.16 -8.62 -10.77
N PHE A 15 13.84 -8.77 -10.65
CA PHE A 15 12.91 -7.69 -10.28
C PHE A 15 13.27 -7.08 -8.92
N ALA A 16 13.59 -7.92 -7.93
CA ALA A 16 13.90 -7.46 -6.58
C ALA A 16 15.28 -6.79 -6.47
N ALA A 17 16.22 -7.08 -7.37
CA ALA A 17 17.54 -6.46 -7.42
C ALA A 17 18.29 -6.43 -6.06
N GLY A 18 18.18 -7.51 -5.28
CA GLY A 18 18.80 -7.64 -3.96
C GLY A 18 17.98 -7.09 -2.78
N CYS A 19 16.83 -6.47 -3.02
CA CYS A 19 15.84 -6.14 -1.99
C CYS A 19 14.91 -7.32 -1.68
N ASP A 20 14.05 -7.18 -0.68
CA ASP A 20 12.93 -8.10 -0.49
C ASP A 20 11.93 -7.96 -1.67
N PRO A 21 11.54 -9.05 -2.35
CA PRO A 21 10.64 -8.97 -3.51
C PRO A 21 9.23 -8.47 -3.20
N VAL A 22 8.71 -8.73 -1.99
CA VAL A 22 7.40 -8.23 -1.58
C VAL A 22 7.46 -6.71 -1.40
N GLU A 23 8.47 -6.22 -0.67
CA GLU A 23 8.70 -4.77 -0.52
C GLU A 23 8.90 -4.09 -1.89
N MET A 24 9.61 -4.75 -2.83
CA MET A 24 9.79 -4.23 -4.18
C MET A 24 8.45 -4.14 -4.94
N MET A 25 7.63 -5.18 -4.90
CA MET A 25 6.33 -5.22 -5.59
C MET A 25 5.38 -4.16 -5.03
N GLU A 26 5.26 -4.07 -3.72
CA GLU A 26 4.46 -3.03 -3.06
C GLU A 26 4.96 -1.63 -3.44
N ARG A 27 6.28 -1.41 -3.46
CA ARG A 27 6.86 -0.15 -3.89
C ARG A 27 6.51 0.18 -5.35
N LYS A 28 6.69 -0.74 -6.29
CA LYS A 28 6.42 -0.50 -7.72
C LYS A 28 4.94 -0.32 -8.02
N ALA A 29 4.07 -1.09 -7.39
CA ALA A 29 2.63 -0.91 -7.50
C ALA A 29 2.20 0.45 -6.92
N ARG A 30 2.75 0.84 -5.76
CA ARG A 30 2.50 2.16 -5.13
C ARG A 30 2.98 3.31 -6.02
N GLU A 31 4.20 3.24 -6.56
CA GLU A 31 4.73 4.24 -7.50
C GLU A 31 3.78 4.43 -8.69
N LEU A 32 3.32 3.33 -9.30
CA LEU A 32 2.39 3.36 -10.43
C LEU A 32 1.07 4.07 -10.08
N VAL A 33 0.41 3.68 -8.99
CA VAL A 33 -0.88 4.28 -8.62
C VAL A 33 -0.75 5.75 -8.25
N LEU A 34 0.31 6.13 -7.54
CA LEU A 34 0.51 7.53 -7.15
C LEU A 34 0.74 8.42 -8.38
N GLN A 35 1.49 7.95 -9.38
CA GLN A 35 1.66 8.66 -10.65
C GLN A 35 0.33 8.78 -11.42
N ALA A 36 -0.43 7.69 -11.52
CA ALA A 36 -1.74 7.73 -12.16
C ALA A 36 -2.70 8.69 -11.43
N MET A 37 -2.67 8.71 -10.09
CA MET A 37 -3.49 9.61 -9.27
C MET A 37 -3.10 11.09 -9.45
N ASP A 38 -1.81 11.37 -9.59
CA ASP A 38 -1.32 12.72 -9.92
C ASP A 38 -1.84 13.22 -11.28
N GLU A 39 -2.19 12.30 -12.18
CA GLU A 39 -2.78 12.57 -13.50
C GLU A 39 -4.32 12.42 -13.55
N GLY A 40 -4.96 12.23 -12.39
CA GLY A 40 -6.42 12.26 -12.26
C GLY A 40 -7.09 10.88 -12.27
N TRP A 41 -6.33 9.79 -12.27
CA TRP A 41 -6.90 8.47 -11.99
C TRP A 41 -7.40 8.42 -10.55
N ALA A 42 -8.69 8.15 -10.38
CA ALA A 42 -9.36 8.30 -9.09
C ALA A 42 -10.33 7.14 -8.84
N GLY A 43 -10.76 7.06 -7.58
CA GLY A 43 -11.71 6.08 -7.08
C GLY A 43 -12.10 6.44 -5.65
N PRO A 44 -12.70 5.50 -4.91
CA PRO A 44 -13.16 4.18 -5.36
C PRO A 44 -14.51 4.21 -6.11
N PRO A 45 -14.81 3.20 -6.96
CA PRO A 45 -13.92 2.11 -7.34
C PRO A 45 -12.82 2.57 -8.30
N PHE A 46 -11.60 2.08 -8.09
CA PHE A 46 -10.47 2.34 -8.97
C PHE A 46 -10.60 1.51 -10.24
N ASP A 47 -10.53 2.11 -11.44
CA ASP A 47 -10.72 1.39 -12.70
C ASP A 47 -9.38 0.82 -13.22
N PRO A 48 -9.19 -0.52 -13.21
CA PRO A 48 -7.96 -1.12 -13.71
C PRO A 48 -7.82 -1.02 -15.24
N LEU A 49 -8.91 -0.88 -16.01
CA LEU A 49 -8.79 -0.67 -17.47
C LEU A 49 -8.28 0.74 -17.78
N ALA A 50 -8.75 1.75 -17.04
CA ALA A 50 -8.20 3.10 -17.13
C ALA A 50 -6.72 3.13 -16.75
N LEU A 51 -6.32 2.39 -15.73
CA LEU A 51 -4.91 2.26 -15.32
C LEU A 51 -4.06 1.55 -16.38
N ALA A 52 -4.55 0.46 -16.97
CA ALA A 52 -3.88 -0.23 -18.07
C ALA A 52 -3.67 0.71 -19.27
N LYS A 53 -4.71 1.46 -19.65
CA LYS A 53 -4.61 2.47 -20.71
C LYS A 53 -3.60 3.56 -20.37
N TRP A 54 -3.60 4.06 -19.14
CA TRP A 54 -2.62 5.05 -18.67
C TRP A 54 -1.18 4.54 -18.78
N ARG A 55 -0.97 3.24 -18.55
CA ARG A 55 0.32 2.55 -18.71
C ARG A 55 0.66 2.21 -20.17
N ASN A 56 -0.12 2.68 -21.15
CA ASN A 56 0.02 2.31 -22.57
C ASN A 56 -0.09 0.79 -22.81
N MET A 57 -0.90 0.08 -22.01
CA MET A 57 -1.24 -1.31 -22.27
C MET A 57 -2.54 -1.38 -23.06
N ARG A 58 -2.50 -1.97 -24.26
CA ARG A 58 -3.71 -2.15 -25.06
C ARG A 58 -4.58 -3.25 -24.45
N ALA A 59 -5.83 -2.94 -24.12
CA ALA A 59 -6.75 -3.92 -23.55
C ALA A 59 -7.68 -4.54 -24.61
N GLU A 60 -7.78 -5.87 -24.62
CA GLU A 60 -8.58 -6.66 -25.57
C GLU A 60 -9.52 -7.63 -24.84
N ALA A 61 -10.82 -7.57 -25.15
CA ALA A 61 -11.81 -8.50 -24.60
C ALA A 61 -11.78 -9.84 -25.37
N ARG A 62 -11.57 -10.94 -24.65
CA ARG A 62 -11.36 -12.29 -25.18
C ARG A 62 -12.17 -13.31 -24.36
N GLY A 63 -13.33 -13.72 -24.87
CA GLY A 63 -14.18 -14.71 -24.18
C GLY A 63 -13.62 -16.15 -24.17
N ASP A 64 -12.64 -16.40 -25.04
CA ASP A 64 -11.98 -17.69 -25.29
C ASP A 64 -10.88 -18.05 -24.27
N ILE A 65 -10.47 -17.11 -23.42
CA ILE A 65 -9.45 -17.35 -22.39
C ILE A 65 -10.06 -17.55 -21.00
N PRO A 66 -9.40 -18.23 -20.04
CA PRO A 66 -9.97 -18.47 -18.71
C PRO A 66 -10.27 -17.18 -17.93
N ASP A 67 -9.27 -16.30 -17.75
CA ASP A 67 -9.38 -15.09 -16.94
C ASP A 67 -8.78 -13.86 -17.63
N ALA A 68 -7.48 -13.62 -17.46
CA ALA A 68 -6.74 -12.58 -18.15
C ALA A 68 -5.32 -13.08 -18.43
N ARG A 69 -4.61 -12.41 -19.34
CA ARG A 69 -3.19 -12.65 -19.63
C ARG A 69 -2.55 -11.43 -20.27
N THR A 70 -1.24 -11.30 -20.09
CA THR A 70 -0.40 -10.30 -20.75
C THR A 70 0.35 -10.95 -21.90
N VAL A 71 0.23 -10.36 -23.09
CA VAL A 71 0.85 -10.86 -24.33
C VAL A 71 1.74 -9.77 -24.92
N PRO A 72 3.01 -10.05 -25.23
CA PRO A 72 3.84 -9.11 -25.97
C PRO A 72 3.33 -8.96 -27.42
N ALA A 73 3.18 -7.73 -27.89
CA ALA A 73 2.87 -7.41 -29.28
C ALA A 73 4.15 -7.27 -30.13
N PRO A 74 4.05 -7.43 -31.47
CA PRO A 74 5.21 -7.34 -32.38
C PRO A 74 5.94 -5.99 -32.36
N ASP A 75 5.28 -4.92 -31.92
CA ASP A 75 5.81 -3.57 -31.76
C ASP A 75 6.51 -3.34 -30.42
N GLY A 76 6.55 -4.36 -29.55
CA GLY A 76 7.11 -4.28 -28.20
C GLY A 76 6.14 -3.76 -27.14
N GLU A 77 4.90 -3.42 -27.50
CA GLU A 77 3.86 -3.06 -26.53
C GLU A 77 3.31 -4.29 -25.81
N LEU A 78 2.73 -4.09 -24.63
CA LEU A 78 2.02 -5.15 -23.89
C LEU A 78 0.52 -5.08 -24.15
N VAL A 79 -0.06 -6.20 -24.55
CA VAL A 79 -1.50 -6.36 -24.73
C VAL A 79 -2.09 -7.11 -23.54
N LEU A 80 -3.02 -6.48 -22.84
CA LEU A 80 -3.81 -7.08 -21.77
C LEU A 80 -5.06 -7.71 -22.37
N GLN A 81 -5.11 -9.04 -22.39
CA GLN A 81 -6.31 -9.78 -22.80
C GLN A 81 -7.11 -10.19 -21.57
N TYR A 82 -8.43 -9.97 -21.57
CA TYR A 82 -9.29 -10.34 -20.43
C TYR A 82 -10.61 -10.98 -20.88
N ASN A 83 -11.14 -11.89 -20.07
CA ASN A 83 -12.41 -12.55 -20.31
C ASN A 83 -13.57 -11.73 -19.70
N PRO A 84 -14.39 -11.05 -20.53
CA PRO A 84 -15.48 -10.20 -20.04
C PRO A 84 -16.63 -10.98 -19.41
N THR A 85 -16.67 -12.32 -19.54
CA THR A 85 -17.73 -13.17 -18.97
C THR A 85 -17.52 -13.52 -17.50
N ARG A 86 -16.37 -13.17 -16.92
CA ARG A 86 -16.06 -13.46 -15.51
C ARG A 86 -16.85 -12.54 -14.57
N PRO A 87 -17.20 -13.01 -13.36
CA PRO A 87 -17.82 -12.15 -12.34
C PRO A 87 -16.98 -10.88 -12.12
N ARG A 88 -17.65 -9.73 -11.97
CA ARG A 88 -17.03 -8.40 -11.97
C ARG A 88 -15.81 -8.27 -11.05
N GLY A 89 -15.86 -8.77 -9.82
CA GLY A 89 -14.72 -8.74 -8.90
C GLY A 89 -13.53 -9.60 -9.37
N ARG A 90 -13.78 -10.77 -9.97
CA ARG A 90 -12.74 -11.64 -10.55
C ARG A 90 -12.13 -11.02 -11.80
N LEU A 91 -12.97 -10.40 -12.64
CA LEU A 91 -12.53 -9.66 -13.82
C LEU A 91 -11.57 -8.53 -13.44
N ARG A 92 -12.00 -7.66 -12.51
CA ARG A 92 -11.19 -6.51 -12.05
C ARG A 92 -9.87 -6.93 -11.43
N PHE A 93 -9.90 -7.95 -10.56
CA PHE A 93 -8.68 -8.51 -9.97
C PHE A 93 -7.75 -9.09 -11.03
N SER A 94 -8.27 -9.83 -12.01
CA SER A 94 -7.44 -10.43 -13.06
C SER A 94 -6.79 -9.35 -13.94
N ILE A 95 -7.50 -8.27 -14.28
CA ILE A 95 -6.90 -7.14 -15.01
C ILE A 95 -5.79 -6.48 -14.19
N ALA A 96 -6.04 -6.20 -12.90
CA ALA A 96 -5.02 -5.62 -12.02
C ALA A 96 -3.79 -6.54 -11.85
N HIS A 97 -4.01 -7.85 -11.80
CA HIS A 97 -2.96 -8.85 -11.75
C HIS A 97 -2.07 -8.82 -13.00
N GLU A 98 -2.66 -8.70 -14.19
CA GLU A 98 -1.90 -8.50 -15.44
C GLU A 98 -1.12 -7.18 -15.47
N ILE A 99 -1.69 -6.10 -14.92
CA ILE A 99 -0.93 -4.85 -14.76
C ILE A 99 0.25 -5.06 -13.80
N ALA A 100 0.09 -5.84 -12.73
CA ALA A 100 1.18 -6.18 -11.81
C ALA A 100 2.29 -7.01 -12.50
N HIS A 101 1.94 -7.93 -13.41
CA HIS A 101 2.93 -8.63 -14.22
C HIS A 101 3.80 -7.68 -15.05
N SER A 102 3.21 -6.60 -15.59
CA SER A 102 3.93 -5.60 -16.39
C SER A 102 4.95 -4.77 -15.59
N LEU A 103 5.05 -4.96 -14.27
CA LEU A 103 6.06 -4.31 -13.43
C LEU A 103 7.40 -5.06 -13.43
N PHE A 104 7.40 -6.33 -13.85
CA PHE A 104 8.62 -7.11 -13.99
C PHE A 104 9.35 -6.72 -15.29
N PRO A 105 10.68 -6.57 -15.26
CA PRO A 105 11.46 -6.10 -16.40
C PRO A 105 11.43 -7.07 -17.60
N ASP A 106 11.28 -8.37 -17.32
CA ASP A 106 11.26 -9.46 -18.30
C ASP A 106 9.83 -9.80 -18.79
N CYS A 107 8.84 -8.95 -18.50
CA CYS A 107 7.45 -9.23 -18.87
C CYS A 107 7.21 -9.30 -20.39
N ALA A 108 8.08 -8.69 -21.19
CA ALA A 108 8.00 -8.72 -22.66
C ALA A 108 8.65 -9.97 -23.28
N ASP A 109 9.43 -10.74 -22.51
CA ASP A 109 10.26 -11.83 -23.04
C ASP A 109 9.46 -13.12 -23.27
N GLU A 110 8.36 -13.34 -22.54
CA GLU A 110 7.51 -14.53 -22.66
C GLU A 110 6.02 -14.19 -22.44
N ILE A 111 5.11 -15.02 -22.99
CA ILE A 111 3.67 -14.91 -22.71
C ILE A 111 3.41 -15.39 -21.28
N ARG A 112 2.88 -14.51 -20.44
CA ARG A 112 2.56 -14.84 -19.04
C ARG A 112 1.11 -15.29 -18.90
N HIS A 113 0.92 -16.44 -18.27
CA HIS A 113 -0.38 -17.02 -17.98
C HIS A 113 -0.59 -17.09 -16.47
N ARG A 114 -1.76 -16.65 -16.00
CA ARG A 114 -2.20 -16.77 -14.60
C ARG A 114 -2.10 -18.19 -14.03
N ASP A 115 -2.23 -19.22 -14.86
CA ASP A 115 -2.13 -20.64 -14.46
C ASP A 115 -0.76 -21.28 -14.82
N GLY A 116 0.28 -20.49 -15.09
CA GLY A 116 1.65 -20.99 -15.19
C GLY A 116 2.06 -21.67 -16.50
N GLY A 117 1.29 -21.53 -17.58
CA GLY A 117 1.65 -22.05 -18.92
C GLY A 117 1.80 -23.59 -19.00
N PRO A 118 2.16 -24.14 -20.17
CA PRO A 118 2.27 -25.59 -20.37
C PRO A 118 3.56 -26.21 -19.81
N LEU A 119 4.56 -25.40 -19.42
CA LEU A 119 5.82 -25.85 -18.83
C LEU A 119 5.85 -25.47 -17.35
N PRO A 120 5.74 -26.43 -16.41
CA PRO A 120 5.69 -26.12 -14.99
C PRO A 120 7.09 -25.74 -14.51
N ASN A 121 7.43 -24.46 -14.54
CA ASN A 121 8.56 -23.97 -13.77
C ASN A 121 8.14 -24.00 -12.29
N LYS A 122 8.83 -24.82 -11.48
CA LYS A 122 8.47 -25.13 -10.09
C LYS A 122 8.27 -23.89 -9.19
N ASP A 123 8.81 -22.74 -9.60
CA ASP A 123 8.80 -21.50 -8.83
C ASP A 123 7.90 -20.41 -9.43
N ASN A 124 7.08 -20.69 -10.46
CA ASN A 124 6.15 -19.70 -11.02
C ASN A 124 5.14 -19.16 -9.99
N TRP A 125 4.80 -19.96 -8.99
CA TRP A 125 3.94 -19.53 -7.88
C TRP A 125 4.50 -18.32 -7.11
N GLN A 126 5.84 -18.15 -7.04
CA GLN A 126 6.46 -16.99 -6.39
C GLN A 126 6.09 -15.69 -7.12
N LEU A 127 6.04 -15.76 -8.44
CA LEU A 127 5.66 -14.65 -9.32
C LEU A 127 4.17 -14.33 -9.17
N GLU A 128 3.31 -15.35 -9.15
CA GLU A 128 1.86 -15.22 -8.93
C GLU A 128 1.54 -14.57 -7.57
N VAL A 129 2.26 -14.95 -6.51
CA VAL A 129 2.10 -14.35 -5.17
C VAL A 129 2.40 -12.86 -5.21
N LEU A 130 3.50 -12.44 -5.85
CA LEU A 130 3.82 -11.02 -6.00
C LEU A 130 2.78 -10.28 -6.84
N CYS A 131 2.31 -10.87 -7.93
CA CYS A 131 1.29 -10.23 -8.77
C CYS A 131 -0.05 -10.08 -8.03
N ASN A 132 -0.42 -11.01 -7.16
CA ASN A 132 -1.57 -10.86 -6.27
C ASN A 132 -1.40 -9.70 -5.28
N ILE A 133 -0.20 -9.52 -4.71
CA ILE A 133 0.13 -8.39 -3.83
C ILE A 133 0.03 -7.08 -4.62
N GLY A 134 0.66 -7.01 -5.80
CA GLY A 134 0.57 -5.85 -6.68
C GLY A 134 -0.88 -5.52 -7.03
N ALA A 135 -1.67 -6.49 -7.48
CA ALA A 135 -3.08 -6.30 -7.82
C ALA A 135 -3.91 -5.75 -6.66
N ALA A 136 -3.65 -6.19 -5.43
CA ALA A 136 -4.30 -5.66 -4.25
C ALA A 136 -3.94 -4.19 -4.03
N GLU A 137 -2.66 -3.82 -4.10
CA GLU A 137 -2.21 -2.42 -4.00
C GLU A 137 -2.79 -1.55 -5.13
N LEU A 138 -2.93 -2.08 -6.35
CA LEU A 138 -3.53 -1.36 -7.48
C LEU A 138 -5.02 -1.10 -7.31
N LEU A 139 -5.80 -2.03 -6.73
CA LEU A 139 -7.24 -1.86 -6.58
C LEU A 139 -7.64 -1.12 -5.29
N MET A 140 -6.70 -1.04 -4.34
CA MET A 140 -6.89 -0.52 -3.00
C MET A 140 -5.65 0.32 -2.59
N PRO A 141 -5.36 1.42 -3.31
CA PRO A 141 -4.14 2.19 -3.13
C PRO A 141 -4.11 2.92 -1.78
N VAL A 142 -2.92 3.36 -1.39
CA VAL A 142 -2.69 4.17 -0.18
C VAL A 142 -3.66 5.36 -0.06
N GLY A 143 -4.17 5.59 1.14
CA GLY A 143 -5.14 6.65 1.47
C GLY A 143 -6.59 6.31 1.15
N SER A 144 -6.84 5.16 0.53
CA SER A 144 -8.19 4.68 0.23
C SER A 144 -9.01 4.38 1.49
N PHE A 145 -8.32 3.98 2.56
CA PHE A 145 -8.93 3.39 3.74
C PHE A 145 -8.87 4.27 4.98
N SER A 146 -8.52 5.54 4.87
CA SER A 146 -8.53 6.49 5.99
C SER A 146 -9.87 6.59 6.73
N GLN A 147 -10.98 6.36 6.02
CA GLN A 147 -12.33 6.27 6.59
C GLN A 147 -12.52 5.03 7.48
N LEU A 148 -11.56 4.11 7.53
CA LEU A 148 -11.53 2.96 8.44
C LEU A 148 -11.00 3.24 9.82
N THR A 149 -10.47 4.42 10.08
CA THR A 149 -9.94 4.73 11.40
C THR A 149 -11.10 4.64 12.42
N GLY A 150 -11.16 3.56 13.19
CA GLY A 150 -12.26 3.25 14.12
C GLY A 150 -13.35 2.31 13.61
N LEU A 151 -13.28 1.80 12.37
CA LEU A 151 -14.15 0.72 11.92
C LEU A 151 -13.73 -0.59 12.58
N GLU A 152 -14.71 -1.31 13.12
CA GLU A 152 -14.50 -2.62 13.71
C GLU A 152 -14.08 -3.62 12.63
N LEU A 153 -13.01 -4.38 12.89
CA LEU A 153 -12.51 -5.38 11.95
C LEU A 153 -13.45 -6.58 11.92
N SER A 154 -14.40 -6.58 10.97
CA SER A 154 -15.46 -7.57 10.82
C SER A 154 -15.74 -7.94 9.36
N MET A 155 -16.41 -9.07 9.12
CA MET A 155 -16.88 -9.48 7.80
C MET A 155 -17.98 -8.55 7.26
N GLN A 156 -18.71 -7.84 8.13
CA GLN A 156 -19.62 -6.79 7.71
C GLN A 156 -18.84 -5.63 7.06
N SER A 157 -17.82 -5.11 7.74
CA SER A 157 -16.98 -4.03 7.22
C SER A 157 -16.24 -4.46 5.94
N VAL A 158 -15.75 -5.70 5.88
CA VAL A 158 -15.20 -6.30 4.65
C VAL A 158 -16.22 -6.25 3.51
N ASN A 159 -17.47 -6.61 3.75
CA ASN A 159 -18.52 -6.61 2.74
C ASN A 159 -18.90 -5.20 2.26
N GLU A 160 -18.91 -4.22 3.15
CA GLU A 160 -19.16 -2.82 2.80
C GLU A 160 -18.02 -2.26 1.93
N LEU A 161 -16.78 -2.51 2.34
CA LEU A 161 -15.60 -2.01 1.65
C LEU A 161 -15.38 -2.70 0.32
N ARG A 162 -15.53 -4.02 0.24
CA ARG A 162 -15.37 -4.73 -1.04
C ARG A 162 -16.38 -4.25 -2.08
N LYS A 163 -17.57 -3.80 -1.66
CA LYS A 163 -18.56 -3.17 -2.55
C LYS A 163 -18.10 -1.78 -2.98
N LYS A 164 -17.62 -0.96 -2.04
CA LYS A 164 -17.09 0.39 -2.30
C LYS A 164 -15.91 0.37 -3.29
N PHE A 165 -14.94 -0.51 -3.05
CA PHE A 165 -13.74 -0.68 -3.89
C PHE A 165 -13.95 -1.60 -5.10
N ASP A 166 -15.07 -2.33 -5.12
CA ASP A 166 -15.44 -3.28 -6.16
C ASP A 166 -14.36 -4.37 -6.33
N VAL A 167 -13.99 -5.02 -5.23
CA VAL A 167 -12.93 -6.04 -5.14
C VAL A 167 -13.45 -7.37 -4.55
N SER A 168 -12.61 -8.41 -4.57
CA SER A 168 -12.93 -9.69 -3.91
C SER A 168 -12.89 -9.57 -2.38
N VAL A 169 -13.55 -10.52 -1.70
CA VAL A 169 -13.52 -10.63 -0.23
C VAL A 169 -12.07 -10.82 0.25
N GLU A 170 -11.32 -11.72 -0.39
CA GLU A 170 -9.91 -12.00 -0.05
C GLU A 170 -9.03 -10.76 -0.18
N ALA A 171 -9.11 -10.04 -1.29
CA ALA A 171 -8.28 -8.85 -1.48
C ALA A 171 -8.55 -7.82 -0.37
N CYS A 172 -9.82 -7.60 -0.04
CA CYS A 172 -10.23 -6.69 1.02
C CYS A 172 -9.73 -7.14 2.40
N LEU A 173 -9.84 -8.44 2.72
CA LEU A 173 -9.34 -9.03 3.97
C LEU A 173 -7.83 -8.82 4.15
N ILE A 174 -7.07 -9.06 3.08
CA ILE A 174 -5.61 -8.89 3.07
C ILE A 174 -5.25 -7.44 3.37
N ARG A 175 -5.86 -6.48 2.65
CA ARG A 175 -5.56 -5.05 2.85
C ARG A 175 -5.95 -4.58 4.25
N LEU A 176 -7.13 -4.97 4.72
CA LEU A 176 -7.59 -4.64 6.08
C LEU A 176 -6.63 -5.14 7.15
N THR A 177 -6.19 -6.39 7.01
CA THR A 177 -5.26 -7.00 7.97
C THR A 177 -3.90 -6.30 7.97
N LYS A 178 -3.40 -5.88 6.80
CA LYS A 178 -2.15 -5.11 6.70
C LYS A 178 -2.24 -3.73 7.36
N LEU A 179 -3.43 -3.13 7.41
CA LEU A 179 -3.67 -1.83 8.03
C LEU A 179 -4.09 -1.93 9.51
N ALA A 180 -4.26 -3.15 10.03
CA ALA A 180 -4.78 -3.35 11.37
C ALA A 180 -3.76 -2.93 12.44
N THR A 181 -4.27 -2.29 13.49
CA THR A 181 -3.51 -1.86 14.69
C THR A 181 -3.83 -2.72 15.91
N ILE A 182 -4.55 -3.83 15.70
CA ILE A 182 -4.90 -4.80 16.72
C ILE A 182 -4.37 -6.18 16.30
N PRO A 183 -4.13 -7.10 17.24
CA PRO A 183 -3.72 -8.46 16.92
C PRO A 183 -4.79 -9.20 16.09
N CYS A 184 -4.55 -9.37 14.80
CA CYS A 184 -5.46 -10.09 13.91
C CYS A 184 -4.75 -10.77 12.72
N ALA A 185 -5.43 -11.69 12.05
CA ALA A 185 -4.99 -12.27 10.78
C ALA A 185 -6.16 -12.53 9.84
N ALA A 186 -5.93 -12.41 8.53
CA ALA A 186 -6.79 -13.00 7.52
C ALA A 186 -6.39 -14.46 7.28
N PHE A 187 -7.34 -15.33 6.99
CA PHE A 187 -7.06 -16.73 6.65
C PHE A 187 -7.93 -17.21 5.48
N CYS A 188 -7.45 -18.28 4.83
CA CYS A 188 -8.25 -19.14 3.95
C CYS A 188 -8.11 -20.58 4.44
N ALA A 189 -9.20 -21.32 4.37
CA ALA A 189 -9.25 -22.74 4.70
C ALA A 189 -10.09 -23.51 3.68
N SER A 190 -9.70 -24.76 3.44
CA SER A 190 -10.41 -25.64 2.53
C SER A 190 -10.65 -27.00 3.17
N ARG A 191 -11.67 -27.72 2.67
CA ARG A 191 -12.01 -29.05 3.14
C ARG A 191 -11.21 -30.09 2.37
N HIS A 192 -10.45 -30.90 3.09
CA HIS A 192 -9.65 -31.98 2.51
C HIS A 192 -10.45 -33.29 2.36
N GLU A 193 -9.86 -34.29 1.70
CA GLU A 193 -10.50 -35.58 1.39
C GLU A 193 -10.96 -36.36 2.63
N ASP A 194 -10.27 -36.19 3.75
CA ASP A 194 -10.65 -36.74 5.07
C ASP A 194 -11.84 -36.01 5.70
N GLY A 195 -12.40 -35.01 5.01
CA GLY A 195 -13.54 -34.22 5.47
C GLY A 195 -13.18 -33.11 6.44
N GLN A 196 -11.90 -32.94 6.80
CA GLN A 196 -11.44 -31.93 7.75
C GLN A 196 -11.07 -30.62 7.03
N TYR A 197 -11.42 -29.49 7.64
CA TYR A 197 -10.95 -28.18 7.18
C TYR A 197 -9.52 -27.92 7.69
N ARG A 198 -8.65 -27.43 6.80
CA ARG A 198 -7.30 -26.98 7.15
C ARG A 198 -7.03 -25.60 6.59
N ILE A 199 -6.18 -24.84 7.29
CA ILE A 199 -5.74 -23.53 6.83
C ILE A 199 -4.85 -23.70 5.60
N ASP A 200 -5.24 -23.10 4.48
CA ASP A 200 -4.43 -23.05 3.27
C ASP A 200 -3.32 -21.99 3.42
N TYR A 201 -3.70 -20.81 3.92
CA TYR A 201 -2.79 -19.71 4.21
C TYR A 201 -3.33 -18.79 5.32
N VAL A 202 -2.42 -18.08 5.97
CA VAL A 202 -2.71 -17.06 6.99
C VAL A 202 -1.82 -15.83 6.74
N ILE A 203 -2.42 -14.64 6.79
CA ILE A 203 -1.74 -13.36 6.60
C ILE A 203 -1.96 -12.55 7.89
N PRO A 204 -0.92 -12.36 8.72
CA PRO A 204 -1.07 -11.64 9.98
C PRO A 204 -0.94 -10.12 9.83
N ALA A 205 -1.50 -9.40 10.80
CA ALA A 205 -1.25 -7.99 10.98
C ALA A 205 0.25 -7.72 11.22
N PRO A 206 0.78 -6.57 10.76
CA PRO A 206 2.18 -6.22 10.96
C PRO A 206 2.59 -6.28 12.44
N GLY A 207 3.75 -6.89 12.72
CA GLY A 207 4.27 -7.02 14.09
C GLY A 207 3.61 -8.11 14.94
N TRP A 208 2.55 -8.76 14.47
CA TRP A 208 1.88 -9.85 15.18
C TRP A 208 2.22 -11.23 14.61
N LYS A 209 2.30 -12.23 15.50
CA LYS A 209 2.47 -13.64 15.10
C LYS A 209 1.20 -14.40 15.46
N PRO A 210 0.48 -14.95 14.47
CA PRO A 210 -0.74 -15.68 14.72
C PRO A 210 -0.43 -17.02 15.39
N PRO A 211 -1.33 -17.55 16.23
CA PRO A 211 -1.14 -18.83 16.90
C PRO A 211 -1.34 -20.04 15.97
N VAL A 212 -1.61 -19.81 14.68
CA VAL A 212 -1.92 -20.82 13.66
C VAL A 212 -1.09 -20.59 12.40
N THR A 213 -0.89 -21.66 11.63
CA THR A 213 -0.11 -21.66 10.39
C THR A 213 -0.84 -22.41 9.28
N ALA A 214 -0.35 -22.32 8.05
CA ALA A 214 -0.80 -23.21 6.97
C ALA A 214 -0.69 -24.68 7.39
N GLY A 215 -1.66 -25.50 6.96
CA GLY A 215 -1.83 -26.90 7.34
C GLY A 215 -2.51 -27.13 8.70
N HIS A 216 -2.70 -26.10 9.52
CA HIS A 216 -3.38 -26.22 10.82
C HIS A 216 -4.81 -26.74 10.64
N ALA A 217 -5.14 -27.81 11.36
CA ALA A 217 -6.48 -28.39 11.35
C ALA A 217 -7.45 -27.51 12.14
N ILE A 218 -8.58 -27.16 11.52
CA ILE A 218 -9.60 -26.35 12.18
C ILE A 218 -10.42 -27.24 13.14
N PRO A 219 -10.69 -26.77 14.38
CA PRO A 219 -11.47 -27.55 15.35
C PRO A 219 -12.86 -27.93 14.82
N GLU A 220 -13.34 -29.11 15.23
CA GLU A 220 -14.72 -29.50 14.98
C GLU A 220 -15.68 -28.50 15.67
N GLY A 221 -16.79 -28.16 14.99
CA GLY A 221 -17.75 -27.19 15.47
C GLY A 221 -17.32 -25.72 15.32
N SER A 222 -16.20 -25.45 14.63
CA SER A 222 -15.81 -24.08 14.27
C SER A 222 -16.85 -23.43 13.35
N ALA A 223 -17.03 -22.11 13.44
CA ALA A 223 -17.81 -21.28 12.53
C ALA A 223 -17.43 -21.50 11.05
N VAL A 224 -16.18 -21.90 10.79
CA VAL A 224 -15.72 -22.27 9.45
C VAL A 224 -16.54 -23.43 8.85
N THR A 225 -16.96 -24.40 9.67
CA THR A 225 -17.79 -25.52 9.22
C THR A 225 -19.24 -25.12 8.95
N GLU A 226 -19.71 -24.01 9.52
CA GLU A 226 -21.04 -23.44 9.30
C GLU A 226 -21.12 -22.62 8.01
N ALA A 227 -20.00 -22.02 7.58
CA ALA A 227 -19.86 -21.29 6.30
C ALA A 227 -19.78 -22.24 5.08
N ASN A 228 -20.66 -23.24 5.03
CA ASN A 228 -20.65 -24.38 4.12
C ASN A 228 -21.28 -24.12 2.73
N ALA A 229 -21.64 -22.88 2.41
CA ALA A 229 -22.19 -22.47 1.13
C ALA A 229 -21.61 -21.12 0.67
N ILE A 230 -21.63 -20.87 -0.63
CA ILE A 230 -21.08 -19.63 -1.21
C ILE A 230 -21.88 -18.43 -0.69
N GLY A 231 -21.18 -17.47 -0.09
CA GLY A 231 -21.74 -16.25 0.48
C GLY A 231 -22.28 -16.39 1.90
N PHE A 232 -22.33 -17.60 2.46
CA PHE A 232 -22.75 -17.79 3.85
C PHE A 232 -21.66 -17.31 4.79
N THR A 233 -22.06 -16.56 5.81
CA THR A 233 -21.15 -16.04 6.85
C THR A 233 -21.42 -16.72 8.18
N ALA A 234 -20.37 -16.88 8.98
CA ALA A 234 -20.47 -17.39 10.34
C ALA A 234 -19.53 -16.61 11.27
N ILE A 235 -19.90 -16.53 12.54
CA ILE A 235 -19.14 -15.84 13.59
C ILE A 235 -19.07 -16.73 14.81
N GLY A 236 -17.88 -16.91 15.37
CA GLY A 236 -17.64 -17.68 16.59
C GLY A 236 -16.55 -17.05 17.45
N HIS A 237 -16.56 -17.33 18.76
CA HIS A 237 -15.45 -17.02 19.66
C HIS A 237 -14.73 -18.33 19.98
N GLU A 238 -13.54 -18.51 19.41
CA GLU A 238 -12.94 -19.83 19.28
C GLU A 238 -11.48 -19.84 19.74
N ARG A 239 -11.02 -21.03 20.14
CA ARG A 239 -9.62 -21.30 20.46
C ARG A 239 -9.12 -22.41 19.55
N TRP A 240 -8.27 -22.05 18.59
CA TRP A 240 -7.77 -22.98 17.57
C TRP A 240 -6.52 -23.77 17.98
N ALA A 241 -5.84 -23.39 19.07
CA ALA A 241 -4.70 -24.15 19.61
C ALA A 241 -4.71 -24.18 21.16
N PRO A 242 -4.14 -25.22 21.81
CA PRO A 242 -4.22 -25.44 23.27
C PRO A 242 -3.71 -24.29 24.17
N HIS A 243 -3.01 -23.31 23.63
CA HIS A 243 -2.55 -22.12 24.37
C HIS A 243 -2.76 -20.81 23.59
N ALA A 244 -3.53 -20.85 22.50
CA ALA A 244 -3.90 -19.64 21.75
C ALA A 244 -4.86 -18.78 22.59
N PRO A 245 -4.86 -17.45 22.44
CA PRO A 245 -5.94 -16.62 22.97
C PRO A 245 -7.29 -17.04 22.36
N VAL A 246 -8.38 -16.66 23.04
CA VAL A 246 -9.71 -16.72 22.40
C VAL A 246 -9.74 -15.65 21.32
N MET A 247 -10.20 -16.03 20.14
CA MET A 247 -10.28 -15.15 18.98
C MET A 247 -11.71 -15.13 18.50
N ARG A 248 -12.22 -13.95 18.17
CA ARG A 248 -13.38 -13.83 17.30
C ARG A 248 -12.99 -14.26 15.89
N VAL A 249 -13.63 -15.31 15.41
CA VAL A 249 -13.53 -15.84 14.06
C VAL A 249 -14.75 -15.37 13.30
N GLU A 250 -14.55 -14.54 12.29
CA GLU A 250 -15.62 -14.18 11.34
C GLU A 250 -15.23 -14.67 9.95
N CYS A 251 -16.09 -15.42 9.28
CA CYS A 251 -15.74 -16.02 8.00
C CYS A 251 -16.89 -16.04 6.99
N MET A 252 -16.55 -16.29 5.73
CA MET A 252 -17.46 -16.42 4.61
C MET A 252 -17.06 -17.59 3.69
N GLY A 253 -18.04 -18.39 3.27
CA GLY A 253 -17.86 -19.41 2.24
C GLY A 253 -17.71 -18.79 0.85
N LEU A 254 -16.71 -19.24 0.09
CA LEU A 254 -16.42 -18.85 -1.29
C LEU A 254 -16.52 -20.06 -2.22
N ALA A 255 -16.49 -19.79 -3.53
CA ALA A 255 -16.46 -20.85 -4.54
C ALA A 255 -15.30 -21.83 -4.26
N PRO A 256 -15.55 -23.15 -4.43
CA PRO A 256 -14.53 -24.18 -4.22
C PRO A 256 -13.33 -23.97 -5.14
N TYR A 257 -12.21 -24.61 -4.80
CA TYR A 257 -11.12 -24.77 -5.74
C TYR A 257 -11.59 -25.55 -6.99
N PRO A 258 -10.94 -25.35 -8.15
CA PRO A 258 -11.25 -26.13 -9.35
C PRO A 258 -11.26 -27.64 -9.07
N GLY A 259 -12.36 -28.32 -9.41
CA GLY A 259 -12.55 -29.75 -9.14
C GLY A 259 -13.03 -30.11 -7.73
N GLY A 260 -13.07 -29.15 -6.79
CA GLY A 260 -13.58 -29.34 -5.45
C GLY A 260 -15.11 -29.22 -5.36
N LEU A 261 -15.71 -29.98 -4.46
CA LEU A 261 -17.16 -29.93 -4.18
C LEU A 261 -17.51 -29.05 -2.97
N ALA A 262 -16.57 -28.88 -2.04
CA ALA A 262 -16.78 -28.14 -0.80
C ALA A 262 -16.30 -26.69 -0.94
N PRO A 263 -17.10 -25.70 -0.50
CA PRO A 263 -16.66 -24.31 -0.42
C PRO A 263 -15.38 -24.15 0.37
N ARG A 264 -14.48 -23.32 -0.13
CA ARG A 264 -13.38 -22.77 0.66
C ARG A 264 -13.91 -21.63 1.52
N VAL A 265 -13.29 -21.39 2.65
CA VAL A 265 -13.76 -20.42 3.64
C VAL A 265 -12.66 -19.41 3.89
N VAL A 266 -12.99 -18.13 3.82
CA VAL A 266 -12.05 -17.03 4.13
C VAL A 266 -12.57 -16.23 5.29
N GLY A 267 -11.70 -15.65 6.10
CA GLY A 267 -12.14 -14.92 7.26
C GLY A 267 -11.06 -14.15 7.98
N LEU A 268 -11.46 -13.60 9.12
CA LEU A 268 -10.65 -12.87 10.09
C LEU A 268 -10.53 -13.69 11.37
N LEU A 269 -9.34 -13.70 11.93
CA LEU A 269 -9.04 -14.04 13.31
C LEU A 269 -8.74 -12.72 14.02
N VAL A 270 -9.55 -12.32 14.99
CA VAL A 270 -9.33 -11.11 15.79
C VAL A 270 -9.20 -11.53 17.24
N VAL A 271 -8.10 -11.17 17.90
CA VAL A 271 -7.94 -11.47 19.33
C VAL A 271 -8.85 -10.52 20.12
N ASP A 272 -9.71 -11.07 20.99
CA ASP A 272 -10.68 -10.30 21.80
C ASP A 272 -10.03 -9.48 22.93
N ASP A 273 -8.70 -9.51 23.05
CA ASP A 273 -7.96 -8.87 24.13
C ASP A 273 -7.59 -7.41 23.76
N GLU A 274 -7.87 -6.48 24.67
CA GLU A 274 -7.71 -5.01 24.51
C GLU A 274 -6.26 -4.55 24.37
N ALA A 275 -5.30 -5.48 24.28
CA ALA A 275 -3.92 -5.18 23.94
C ALA A 275 -3.85 -4.62 22.51
N LYS A 276 -4.07 -3.31 22.38
CA LYS A 276 -3.72 -2.56 21.18
C LYS A 276 -2.27 -2.86 20.89
N LEU A 277 -1.95 -3.21 19.64
CA LEU A 277 -0.56 -3.19 19.24
C LEU A 277 -0.10 -1.74 19.44
N GLU A 278 0.99 -1.54 20.18
CA GLU A 278 1.67 -0.23 20.23
C GLU A 278 2.32 0.00 18.87
N THR A 279 1.51 0.21 17.84
CA THR A 279 1.99 0.65 16.54
C THR A 279 2.26 2.15 16.66
N PRO A 280 3.49 2.60 16.38
CA PRO A 280 3.77 4.02 16.32
C PRO A 280 2.81 4.68 15.32
N GLN A 281 2.24 5.84 15.65
CA GLN A 281 1.34 6.57 14.75
C GLN A 281 1.83 8.00 14.51
N VAL A 282 1.43 8.58 13.37
CA VAL A 282 1.60 10.01 13.12
C VAL A 282 0.85 10.80 14.20
N VAL A 283 1.58 11.64 14.93
CA VAL A 283 1.00 12.48 15.98
C VAL A 283 0.56 13.81 15.38
N GLU A 284 -0.71 14.18 15.52
CA GLU A 284 -1.26 15.47 15.06
C GLU A 284 -1.50 16.40 16.26
N ILE A 285 -0.88 17.59 16.25
CA ILE A 285 -1.01 18.57 17.36
C ILE A 285 -1.26 19.99 16.86
N THR A 286 -1.81 20.82 17.74
CA THR A 286 -1.86 22.27 17.54
C THR A 286 -0.58 22.95 18.03
N GLY A 287 0.08 23.73 17.17
CA GLY A 287 1.31 24.47 17.48
C GLY A 287 2.04 25.03 16.27
N ASP A 288 3.16 25.72 16.52
CA ASP A 288 4.08 26.20 15.48
C ASP A 288 5.17 25.16 15.20
N VAL A 289 5.24 24.67 13.97
CA VAL A 289 6.26 23.72 13.52
C VAL A 289 7.68 24.34 13.51
N LEU A 290 7.81 25.68 13.45
CA LEU A 290 9.09 26.37 13.61
C LEU A 290 9.61 26.38 15.06
N ALA A 291 8.87 25.77 15.98
CA ALA A 291 9.27 25.50 17.36
C ALA A 291 8.94 24.02 17.70
N PRO A 292 9.65 23.05 17.07
CA PRO A 292 9.30 21.64 17.20
C PRO A 292 9.57 21.13 18.63
N ARG A 293 8.67 20.29 19.13
CA ARG A 293 8.66 19.80 20.53
C ARG A 293 9.42 18.49 20.65
N GLY A 294 9.85 18.14 21.86
CA GLY A 294 10.55 16.89 22.15
C GLY A 294 12.08 17.05 22.27
N GLU A 295 12.75 15.96 22.61
CA GLU A 295 14.20 15.91 22.81
C GLU A 295 14.94 15.50 21.53
N GLY A 296 16.26 15.61 21.53
CA GLY A 296 17.12 15.16 20.44
C GLY A 296 17.08 15.99 19.14
N PRO A 297 17.79 15.52 18.09
CA PRO A 297 17.83 16.15 16.77
C PRO A 297 16.46 16.16 16.09
N LYS A 298 16.16 17.19 15.30
CA LYS A 298 14.86 17.39 14.65
C LYS A 298 15.01 17.82 13.21
N ILE A 299 14.20 17.24 12.33
CA ILE A 299 14.06 17.66 10.93
C ILE A 299 12.69 18.29 10.74
N ILE A 300 12.64 19.56 10.36
CA ILE A 300 11.42 20.23 9.91
C ILE A 300 11.25 19.99 8.41
N ALA A 301 10.38 19.05 8.04
CA ALA A 301 10.07 18.75 6.66
C ALA A 301 8.90 19.59 6.15
N HIS A 302 9.01 20.15 4.94
CA HIS A 302 7.90 20.87 4.30
C HIS A 302 7.98 20.75 2.78
N VAL A 303 6.84 21.00 2.13
CA VAL A 303 6.71 20.94 0.67
C VAL A 303 6.97 22.30 0.04
N ILE A 304 7.79 22.29 -1.02
CA ILE A 304 8.08 23.44 -1.88
C ILE A 304 7.74 23.10 -3.34
N PRO A 305 7.48 24.12 -4.19
CA PRO A 305 7.24 23.90 -5.61
C PRO A 305 8.53 23.56 -6.37
N ASP A 306 8.38 22.95 -7.53
CA ASP A 306 9.41 22.75 -8.56
C ASP A 306 9.81 24.04 -9.32
N LEU A 307 9.48 25.20 -8.76
CA LEU A 307 9.83 26.51 -9.30
C LEU A 307 10.85 27.20 -8.40
N ASN A 308 11.92 27.71 -9.01
CA ASN A 308 12.89 28.55 -8.32
C ASN A 308 12.39 30.00 -8.22
N VAL A 309 11.28 30.18 -7.50
CA VAL A 309 10.69 31.49 -7.22
C VAL A 309 10.73 31.76 -5.71
N PRO A 310 10.84 33.02 -5.28
CA PRO A 310 10.77 33.35 -3.86
C PRO A 310 9.47 32.81 -3.26
N TRP A 311 9.57 32.02 -2.19
CA TRP A 311 8.38 31.51 -1.48
C TRP A 311 7.59 32.66 -0.86
N GLY A 312 6.59 33.17 -1.58
CA GLY A 312 5.72 34.27 -1.18
C GLY A 312 4.43 33.80 -0.48
N GLY A 313 3.65 34.77 0.02
CA GLY A 313 2.32 34.54 0.59
C GLY A 313 2.29 34.29 2.11
N ALA A 314 1.19 33.70 2.59
CA ALA A 314 0.91 33.49 4.02
C ALA A 314 1.20 32.05 4.51
N GLY A 315 1.83 31.20 3.67
CA GLY A 315 2.10 29.79 3.98
C GLY A 315 3.36 29.57 4.83
N PHE A 316 3.59 28.32 5.24
CA PHE A 316 4.74 27.90 6.05
C PHE A 316 6.08 28.31 5.43
N ALA A 317 6.30 28.02 4.14
CA ALA A 317 7.57 28.32 3.46
C ALA A 317 7.93 29.82 3.50
N SER A 318 6.94 30.71 3.42
CA SER A 318 7.10 32.16 3.57
C SER A 318 7.51 32.53 5.00
N SER A 319 6.87 31.92 6.01
CA SER A 319 7.22 32.13 7.42
C SER A 319 8.62 31.63 7.77
N LEU A 320 9.00 30.45 7.26
CA LEU A 320 10.35 29.91 7.39
C LEU A 320 11.39 30.88 6.80
N ARG A 321 11.17 31.35 5.57
CA ARG A 321 12.08 32.30 4.90
C ARG A 321 12.25 33.60 5.70
N ARG A 322 11.17 34.16 6.25
CA ARG A 322 11.24 35.40 7.05
C ARG A 322 12.00 35.20 8.35
N LYS A 323 11.79 34.07 9.03
CA LYS A 323 12.40 33.77 10.33
C LYS A 323 13.86 33.31 10.20
N HIS A 324 14.18 32.59 9.13
CA HIS A 324 15.49 31.99 8.87
C HIS A 324 15.97 32.29 7.43
N PRO A 325 16.34 33.54 7.11
CA PRO A 325 16.75 33.92 5.75
C PRO A 325 18.00 33.18 5.25
N ALA A 326 18.94 32.84 6.15
CA ALA A 326 20.16 32.12 5.81
C ALA A 326 19.90 30.73 5.20
N VAL A 327 18.87 30.01 5.68
CA VAL A 327 18.49 28.69 5.11
C VAL A 327 17.89 28.84 3.72
N TRP A 328 17.18 29.93 3.47
CA TRP A 328 16.70 30.24 2.12
C TRP A 328 17.85 30.53 1.16
N GLU A 329 18.82 31.34 1.57
CA GLU A 329 20.02 31.65 0.76
C GLU A 329 20.83 30.39 0.46
N GLN A 330 21.01 29.50 1.44
CA GLN A 330 21.65 28.20 1.26
C GLN A 330 20.89 27.36 0.22
N PHE A 331 19.58 27.22 0.37
CA PHE A 331 18.74 26.50 -0.58
C PHE A 331 18.90 27.06 -2.01
N GLN A 332 18.88 28.38 -2.18
CA GLN A 332 19.06 29.01 -3.49
C GLN A 332 20.43 28.68 -4.10
N ALA A 333 21.50 28.75 -3.31
CA ALA A 333 22.85 28.42 -3.76
C ALA A 333 22.94 26.95 -4.21
N ASP A 334 22.33 26.03 -3.46
CA ASP A 334 22.33 24.61 -3.78
C ASP A 334 21.45 24.28 -5.00
N ALA A 335 20.30 24.94 -5.12
CA ALA A 335 19.41 24.80 -6.27
C ALA A 335 20.06 25.31 -7.58
N LEU A 336 20.80 26.42 -7.51
CA LEU A 336 21.49 27.01 -8.67
C LEU A 336 22.66 26.15 -9.18
N ARG A 337 23.26 25.32 -8.33
CA ARG A 337 24.35 24.39 -8.72
C ARG A 337 23.85 23.24 -9.60
N LYS A 338 22.55 22.96 -9.63
CA LYS A 338 21.98 21.93 -10.50
C LYS A 338 21.58 22.53 -11.85
N SER A 339 22.25 22.09 -12.91
CA SER A 339 22.06 22.56 -14.28
C SER A 339 20.66 22.30 -14.87
N GLN A 340 19.83 21.48 -14.22
CA GLN A 340 18.50 21.06 -14.70
C GLN A 340 17.32 21.69 -13.94
N GLY A 341 17.56 22.68 -13.06
CA GLY A 341 16.50 23.27 -12.24
C GLY A 341 16.01 22.37 -11.11
N LEU A 342 14.93 22.79 -10.43
CA LEU A 342 14.30 22.02 -9.35
C LEU A 342 13.46 20.89 -9.96
N GLN A 343 13.70 19.65 -9.52
CA GLN A 343 12.96 18.49 -9.98
C GLN A 343 12.12 17.90 -8.86
N LEU A 344 10.93 17.46 -9.20
CA LEU A 344 10.05 16.72 -8.29
C LEU A 344 10.78 15.50 -7.69
N GLY A 345 10.53 15.24 -6.40
CA GLY A 345 11.18 14.19 -5.63
C GLY A 345 12.52 14.58 -5.02
N GLN A 346 13.08 15.76 -5.33
CA GLN A 346 14.31 16.23 -4.71
C GLN A 346 14.09 16.75 -3.28
N VAL A 347 15.08 16.54 -2.41
CA VAL A 347 15.13 17.11 -1.06
C VAL A 347 16.41 17.94 -0.93
N TYR A 348 16.28 19.13 -0.38
CA TYR A 348 17.40 20.00 0.01
C TYR A 348 17.35 20.23 1.51
N THR A 349 18.51 20.33 2.16
CA THR A 349 18.59 20.45 3.61
C THR A 349 19.30 21.74 4.03
N GLY A 350 18.84 22.36 5.11
CA GLY A 350 19.50 23.51 5.72
C GLY A 350 19.41 23.47 7.24
N GLN A 351 20.42 23.97 7.94
CA GLN A 351 20.43 23.99 9.41
C GLN A 351 19.87 25.32 9.92
N ILE A 352 18.91 25.28 10.85
CA ILE A 352 18.35 26.51 11.47
C ILE A 352 18.74 26.70 12.94
N ALA A 353 19.17 25.63 13.61
CA ALA A 353 19.72 25.66 14.97
C ALA A 353 20.61 24.42 15.19
N GLU A 354 21.38 24.34 16.28
CA GLU A 354 22.31 23.23 16.53
C GLU A 354 21.68 21.83 16.37
N GLN A 355 20.46 21.65 16.87
CA GLN A 355 19.72 20.37 16.84
C GLN A 355 18.51 20.40 15.90
N VAL A 356 18.38 21.41 15.03
CA VAL A 356 17.22 21.56 14.16
C VAL A 356 17.65 21.87 12.73
N SER A 357 17.30 20.97 11.82
CA SER A 357 17.45 21.13 10.38
C SER A 357 16.09 21.24 9.71
N VAL A 358 16.11 21.65 8.45
CA VAL A 358 14.95 21.78 7.58
C VAL A 358 15.17 20.91 6.35
N ALA A 359 14.13 20.19 5.92
CA ALA A 359 14.09 19.47 4.66
C ALA A 359 13.07 20.12 3.71
N HIS A 360 13.58 20.71 2.63
CA HIS A 360 12.80 21.28 1.54
C HIS A 360 12.45 20.19 0.52
N MET A 361 11.23 19.69 0.56
CA MET A 361 10.74 18.61 -0.30
C MET A 361 10.11 19.20 -1.57
N VAL A 362 10.73 18.98 -2.73
CA VAL A 362 10.19 19.41 -4.02
C VAL A 362 9.11 18.41 -4.44
N ALA A 363 7.88 18.65 -4.01
CA ALA A 363 6.75 17.73 -4.23
C ALA A 363 5.50 18.43 -4.75
N GLN A 364 5.60 19.69 -5.17
CA GLN A 364 4.48 20.44 -5.74
C GLN A 364 4.84 20.95 -7.13
N HIS A 365 3.92 20.79 -8.08
CA HIS A 365 4.05 21.35 -9.42
C HIS A 365 3.47 22.78 -9.49
N GLY A 366 4.34 23.75 -9.71
CA GLY A 366 4.00 25.16 -9.82
C GLY A 366 3.43 25.79 -8.54
N ILE A 367 2.85 26.99 -8.67
CA ILE A 367 2.23 27.77 -7.58
C ILE A 367 0.88 28.37 -8.01
N GLY A 368 0.10 28.88 -7.04
CA GLY A 368 -1.17 29.56 -7.28
C GLY A 368 -2.39 28.64 -7.37
N GLN A 369 -3.57 29.21 -7.64
CA GLN A 369 -4.79 28.42 -7.80
C GLN A 369 -4.67 27.48 -9.01
N SER A 370 -5.30 26.31 -8.92
CA SER A 370 -5.35 25.31 -9.98
C SER A 370 -6.68 24.56 -9.90
N LYS A 371 -7.16 24.09 -11.05
CA LYS A 371 -8.29 23.13 -11.11
C LYS A 371 -7.86 21.70 -10.80
N THR A 372 -6.56 21.41 -10.91
CA THR A 372 -5.95 20.10 -10.67
C THR A 372 -5.03 20.13 -9.45
N GLN A 373 -4.87 18.98 -8.81
CA GLN A 373 -3.96 18.80 -7.68
C GLN A 373 -2.53 19.21 -8.07
N ARG A 374 -1.91 20.10 -7.29
CA ARG A 374 -0.53 20.53 -7.52
C ARG A 374 0.48 19.70 -6.74
N LEU A 375 0.12 19.26 -5.54
CA LEU A 375 0.96 18.29 -4.84
C LEU A 375 1.04 17.02 -5.70
N ARG A 376 2.24 16.46 -5.83
CA ARG A 376 2.49 15.22 -6.53
C ARG A 376 2.76 14.13 -5.51
N TYR A 377 1.85 13.18 -5.36
CA TYR A 377 1.97 12.12 -4.37
C TYR A 377 3.21 11.25 -4.62
N ALA A 378 3.52 10.96 -5.89
CA ALA A 378 4.72 10.19 -6.24
C ALA A 378 5.99 10.92 -5.77
N ALA A 379 6.07 12.23 -6.07
CA ALA A 379 7.18 13.07 -5.64
C ALA A 379 7.26 13.22 -4.11
N LEU A 380 6.12 13.31 -3.43
CA LEU A 380 6.05 13.35 -1.97
C LEU A 380 6.59 12.05 -1.37
N ALA A 381 6.18 10.89 -1.89
CA ALA A 381 6.68 9.59 -1.43
C ALA A 381 8.20 9.49 -1.57
N ASP A 382 8.75 9.90 -2.72
CA ASP A 382 10.20 9.96 -2.95
C ASP A 382 10.91 10.88 -1.95
N CYS A 383 10.32 12.04 -1.67
CA CYS A 383 10.87 12.97 -0.69
C CYS A 383 10.84 12.39 0.73
N LEU A 384 9.74 11.76 1.14
CA LEU A 384 9.58 11.14 2.45
C LEU A 384 10.61 10.01 2.65
N VAL A 385 10.90 9.22 1.61
CA VAL A 385 11.97 8.20 1.65
C VAL A 385 13.32 8.84 1.97
N LYS A 386 13.66 9.96 1.32
CA LYS A 386 14.92 10.69 1.58
C LYS A 386 14.94 11.31 2.97
N VAL A 387 13.83 11.88 3.42
CA VAL A 387 13.69 12.44 4.78
C VAL A 387 13.83 11.35 5.84
N ARG A 388 13.27 10.16 5.60
CA ARG A 388 13.45 9.00 6.49
C ARG A 388 14.92 8.65 6.64
N ASP A 389 15.65 8.57 5.53
CA ASP A 389 17.06 8.16 5.55
C ASP A 389 17.89 9.20 6.30
N LEU A 390 17.68 10.49 6.02
CA LEU A 390 18.27 11.60 6.79
C LEU A 390 17.94 11.53 8.29
N ALA A 391 16.69 11.24 8.64
CA ALA A 391 16.24 11.12 10.03
C ALA A 391 16.92 9.94 10.73
N LYS A 392 17.07 8.80 10.05
CA LYS A 392 17.77 7.62 10.59
C LYS A 392 19.26 7.86 10.78
N GLU A 393 19.90 8.51 9.82
CA GLU A 393 21.33 8.85 9.87
C GLU A 393 21.65 9.80 11.03
N SER A 394 20.76 10.77 11.28
CA SER A 394 20.94 11.78 12.33
C SER A 394 20.28 11.42 13.67
N GLY A 395 19.55 10.31 13.76
CA GLY A 395 18.74 9.97 14.94
C GLY A 395 17.63 11.00 15.22
N ALA A 396 17.14 11.69 14.19
CA ALA A 396 16.21 12.80 14.34
C ALA A 396 14.74 12.36 14.29
N SER A 397 13.89 13.10 15.02
CA SER A 397 12.43 13.08 14.79
C SER A 397 12.04 14.01 13.65
N VAL A 398 10.94 13.70 12.96
CA VAL A 398 10.41 14.52 11.86
C VAL A 398 9.24 15.36 12.34
N HIS A 399 9.27 16.64 12.00
CA HIS A 399 8.22 17.61 12.30
C HIS A 399 7.79 18.26 11.01
N MET A 400 6.49 18.40 10.77
CA MET A 400 6.01 19.02 9.52
C MET A 400 4.70 19.77 9.74
N PRO A 401 4.42 20.85 8.98
CA PRO A 401 3.07 21.38 8.91
C PRO A 401 2.15 20.35 8.23
N ARG A 402 0.84 20.53 8.33
CA ARG A 402 -0.10 19.79 7.48
C ARG A 402 0.15 20.14 6.00
N VAL A 403 0.85 19.25 5.28
CA VAL A 403 1.25 19.47 3.87
C VAL A 403 0.12 19.08 2.90
N GLY A 404 0.06 19.72 1.73
CA GLY A 404 -0.92 19.40 0.69
C GLY A 404 -2.33 19.97 0.91
N THR A 405 -2.68 20.36 2.15
CA THR A 405 -3.97 21.00 2.48
C THR A 405 -3.88 22.51 2.27
N GLY A 406 -4.60 23.04 1.27
CA GLY A 406 -4.55 24.44 0.85
C GLY A 406 -4.41 24.55 -0.68
N HIS A 407 -3.49 25.39 -1.16
CA HIS A 407 -3.24 25.61 -2.60
C HIS A 407 -2.76 24.35 -3.36
N GLY A 408 -2.34 23.30 -2.64
CA GLY A 408 -1.87 22.03 -3.20
C GLY A 408 -2.99 21.09 -3.67
N GLY A 409 -4.21 21.24 -3.11
CA GLY A 409 -5.40 20.49 -3.50
C GLY A 409 -5.38 18.99 -3.18
N ALA A 410 -4.44 18.50 -2.36
CA ALA A 410 -4.32 17.08 -2.06
C ALA A 410 -5.29 16.60 -0.98
N ASN A 411 -5.64 15.32 -1.06
CA ASN A 411 -6.34 14.62 0.00
C ASN A 411 -5.37 14.34 1.15
N TRP A 412 -5.65 14.93 2.31
CA TRP A 412 -4.84 14.75 3.52
C TRP A 412 -4.71 13.30 3.95
N ASP A 413 -5.74 12.49 3.71
CA ASP A 413 -5.74 11.09 4.12
C ASP A 413 -4.68 10.27 3.40
N ILE A 414 -4.50 10.51 2.10
CA ILE A 414 -3.41 9.93 1.31
C ILE A 414 -2.07 10.40 1.85
N VAL A 415 -1.93 11.70 2.11
CA VAL A 415 -0.69 12.27 2.65
C VAL A 415 -0.35 11.65 4.02
N LYS A 416 -1.34 11.52 4.91
CA LYS A 416 -1.16 10.96 6.25
C LYS A 416 -0.75 9.50 6.20
N GLU A 417 -1.39 8.69 5.36
CA GLU A 417 -1.03 7.27 5.18
C GLU A 417 0.38 7.12 4.58
N LEU A 418 0.77 7.99 3.63
CA LEU A 418 2.15 8.03 3.13
C LEU A 418 3.17 8.37 4.23
N ILE A 419 2.87 9.35 5.10
CA ILE A 419 3.73 9.70 6.23
C ILE A 419 3.84 8.51 7.20
N GLN A 420 2.72 7.86 7.50
CA GLN A 420 2.65 6.69 8.37
C GLN A 420 3.53 5.55 7.83
N GLU A 421 3.29 5.11 6.60
CA GLU A 421 3.98 3.96 5.99
C GLU A 421 5.48 4.23 5.76
N VAL A 422 5.84 5.45 5.32
CA VAL A 422 7.22 5.75 4.90
C VAL A 422 8.10 6.16 6.08
N LEU A 423 7.58 6.91 7.05
CA LEU A 423 8.34 7.40 8.20
C LEU A 423 8.10 6.55 9.44
N VAL A 424 6.85 6.53 9.91
CA VAL A 424 6.50 6.06 11.26
C VAL A 424 6.66 4.55 11.39
N ASP A 425 6.10 3.78 10.46
CA ASP A 425 6.21 2.30 10.44
C ASP A 425 7.66 1.85 10.23
N ARG A 426 8.51 2.74 9.71
CA ARG A 426 9.95 2.53 9.52
C ARG A 426 10.80 3.05 10.68
N GLY A 427 10.18 3.43 11.80
CA GLY A 427 10.83 3.78 13.07
C GLY A 427 11.19 5.27 13.22
N VAL A 428 10.65 6.16 12.38
CA VAL A 428 10.90 7.61 12.47
C VAL A 428 9.69 8.29 13.12
N ALA A 429 9.86 8.71 14.39
CA ALA A 429 8.85 9.46 15.11
C ALA A 429 8.48 10.75 14.35
N THR A 430 7.19 10.92 14.05
CA THR A 430 6.73 12.02 13.20
C THR A 430 5.56 12.78 13.83
N THR A 431 5.68 14.10 13.88
CA THR A 431 4.64 15.02 14.38
C THR A 431 4.19 16.01 13.31
N VAL A 432 2.88 16.07 13.06
CA VAL A 432 2.24 17.03 12.16
C VAL A 432 1.60 18.16 12.98
N TYR A 433 1.88 19.39 12.58
CA TYR A 433 1.43 20.60 13.26
C TYR A 433 0.31 21.30 12.49
N MET A 434 -0.74 21.67 13.22
CA MET A 434 -1.79 22.59 12.79
C MET A 434 -1.63 23.90 13.55
N LEU A 435 -1.66 25.04 12.85
CA LEU A 435 -1.59 26.34 13.53
C LEU A 435 -2.84 26.54 14.41
N PRO A 436 -2.70 27.21 15.59
CA PRO A 436 -3.85 27.67 16.36
C PRO A 436 -4.74 28.54 15.48
N ARG A 437 -6.06 28.33 15.55
CA ARG A 437 -7.06 29.17 14.87
C ARG A 437 -7.33 30.45 15.64
#